data_AF-A0A0N5AGP7-F1
#
_entry.id   AF-A0A0N5AGP7-F1
#
_cell.length_a   1.000
_cell.length_b   1.000
_cell.length_c   1.000
_cell.angle_alpha   90.00
_cell.angle_beta   90.00
_cell.angle_gamma   90.00
#
_symmetry.space_group_name_H-M   'P 1'
#
loop_
_entity.id
_entity.type
_entity.pdbx_description
1 polymer ?
#
loop_
_entity_poly.entity_id
_entity_poly.type
_entity_poly.pdbx_seq_one_letter_code
_entity_poly.pdbx_strand_id
1 'polypeptide(L)'
;MPKGNLPLSQESHRVASELEGIWDENAIKYKCCCRKIHVKNVALFIGYAQMFITFIAAIFVAYYYLQAINGNNQDYWVGKLNSRYLTSFLLAFLLQILLALMLVHGIRTEQASFLLPFIIFASIAIFIGIVQIAHDIFSYDSRAMQFYNTRQWNAHLFGTLIHVWCVAVIWRCYRFLGDKKVARQISNQLSTTHLAFDYGDIPYGYVAMPQPPPYADTVISGVKQPLTIA
;
A
#
# COMPACT_ATOMS: atom_id res chain seq x y z
N MET A 1 -3.07 53.17 -13.41
CA MET A 1 -3.46 51.90 -14.06
C MET A 1 -4.29 51.12 -13.05
N PRO A 2 -5.60 50.97 -13.24
CA PRO A 2 -6.44 50.22 -12.31
C PRO A 2 -6.12 48.73 -12.47
N LYS A 3 -5.71 48.08 -11.38
CA LYS A 3 -5.66 46.62 -11.30
C LYS A 3 -7.12 46.15 -11.32
N GLY A 4 -7.55 45.63 -12.45
CA GLY A 4 -8.89 45.08 -12.59
C GLY A 4 -9.05 43.89 -11.65
N ASN A 5 -10.12 43.92 -10.85
CA ASN A 5 -10.53 42.83 -9.98
C ASN A 5 -10.69 41.57 -10.85
N LEU A 6 -9.81 40.58 -10.65
CA LEU A 6 -10.04 39.27 -11.23
C LEU A 6 -11.28 38.67 -10.57
N PRO A 7 -12.16 38.00 -11.34
CA PRO A 7 -13.31 37.33 -10.75
C PRO A 7 -12.81 36.25 -9.77
N LEU A 8 -13.45 36.16 -8.59
CA LEU A 8 -13.13 35.23 -7.49
C LEU A 8 -12.94 33.77 -7.96
N SER A 9 -13.58 33.39 -9.07
CA SER A 9 -13.42 32.08 -9.71
C SER A 9 -12.01 31.85 -10.27
N GLN A 10 -11.36 32.88 -10.80
CA GLN A 10 -10.03 32.78 -11.41
C GLN A 10 -8.92 32.68 -10.36
N GLU A 11 -9.07 33.36 -9.21
CA GLU A 11 -8.19 33.22 -8.04
C GLU A 11 -8.31 31.81 -7.45
N SER A 12 -9.56 31.33 -7.25
CA SER A 12 -9.86 29.98 -6.80
C SER A 12 -9.30 28.90 -7.74
N HIS A 13 -9.43 29.08 -9.06
CA HIS A 13 -8.84 28.18 -10.05
C HIS A 13 -7.31 28.19 -10.04
N ARG A 14 -6.69 29.34 -9.79
CA ARG A 14 -5.23 29.46 -9.68
C ARG A 14 -4.70 28.79 -8.43
N VAL A 15 -5.37 28.97 -7.28
CA VAL A 15 -5.02 28.29 -6.03
C VAL A 15 -5.23 26.79 -6.15
N ALA A 16 -6.30 26.33 -6.81
CA ALA A 16 -6.51 24.93 -7.12
C ALA A 16 -5.39 24.35 -8.01
N SER A 17 -4.94 25.11 -9.01
CA SER A 17 -3.81 24.76 -9.87
C SER A 17 -2.46 24.74 -9.13
N GLU A 18 -2.21 25.66 -8.19
CA GLU A 18 -1.01 25.66 -7.34
C GLU A 18 -1.04 24.49 -6.33
N LEU A 19 -2.23 24.12 -5.81
CA LEU A 19 -2.44 22.93 -4.99
C LEU A 19 -2.23 21.63 -5.78
N GLU A 20 -2.63 21.58 -7.05
CA GLU A 20 -2.34 20.45 -7.96
C GLU A 20 -0.84 20.27 -8.21
N GLY A 21 -0.02 21.31 -8.01
CA GLY A 21 1.44 21.25 -8.14
C GLY A 21 2.17 20.58 -6.96
N ILE A 22 1.50 20.31 -5.83
CA ILE A 22 2.14 19.79 -4.62
C ILE A 22 2.62 18.33 -4.80
N TRP A 23 1.91 17.56 -5.63
CA TRP A 23 2.23 16.15 -5.84
C TRP A 23 1.81 15.65 -7.23
N ASP A 24 2.78 15.19 -8.00
CA ASP A 24 2.56 14.60 -9.32
C ASP A 24 2.29 13.09 -9.24
N GLU A 25 1.05 12.70 -9.58
CA GLU A 25 0.61 11.29 -9.65
C GLU A 25 1.36 10.50 -10.73
N ASN A 26 1.83 11.18 -11.79
CA ASN A 26 2.49 10.57 -12.95
C ASN A 26 4.02 10.61 -12.88
N ALA A 27 4.58 10.96 -11.72
CA ALA A 27 6.02 11.02 -11.51
C ALA A 27 6.69 9.68 -11.86
N ILE A 28 7.91 9.74 -12.42
CA ILE A 28 8.67 8.57 -12.88
C ILE A 28 8.87 7.53 -11.76
N LYS A 29 8.95 7.97 -10.50
CA LYS A 29 9.07 7.10 -9.31
C LYS A 29 7.90 6.13 -9.14
N TYR A 30 6.72 6.43 -9.68
CA TYR A 30 5.52 5.59 -9.59
C TYR A 30 5.29 4.71 -10.82
N LYS A 31 6.25 4.67 -11.76
CA LYS A 31 6.18 3.82 -12.95
C LYS A 31 7.06 2.57 -12.81
N CYS A 32 6.48 1.41 -13.05
CA CYS A 32 7.14 0.09 -13.12
C CYS A 32 7.26 -0.39 -14.58
N CYS A 33 7.98 -1.49 -14.80
CA CYS A 33 8.23 -2.10 -16.13
C CYS A 33 8.78 -1.09 -17.15
N CYS A 34 10.07 -0.75 -17.00
CA CYS A 34 10.77 0.22 -17.86
C CYS A 34 10.16 1.63 -17.84
N ARG A 35 9.61 2.06 -16.69
CA ARG A 35 9.00 3.38 -16.48
C ARG A 35 7.77 3.66 -17.35
N LYS A 36 7.10 2.63 -17.86
CA LYS A 36 5.93 2.78 -18.75
C LYS A 36 4.59 2.61 -18.04
N ILE A 37 4.50 1.73 -17.05
CA ILE A 37 3.21 1.34 -16.45
C ILE A 37 3.11 1.87 -15.03
N HIS A 38 2.00 2.53 -14.70
CA HIS A 38 1.75 3.03 -13.36
C HIS A 38 1.67 1.88 -12.33
N VAL A 39 2.28 2.07 -11.16
CA VAL A 39 2.41 1.03 -10.13
C VAL A 39 1.06 0.47 -9.67
N LYS A 40 0.02 1.31 -9.62
CA LYS A 40 -1.37 0.90 -9.28
C LYS A 40 -1.90 -0.17 -10.23
N ASN A 41 -1.66 -0.02 -11.53
CA ASN A 41 -2.16 -0.94 -12.54
C ASN A 41 -1.42 -2.29 -12.48
N VAL A 42 -0.10 -2.25 -12.27
CA VAL A 42 0.70 -3.48 -12.09
C VAL A 42 0.30 -4.21 -10.82
N ALA A 43 0.11 -3.49 -9.71
CA ALA A 43 -0.32 -4.09 -8.44
C ALA A 43 -1.71 -4.71 -8.52
N LEU A 44 -2.66 -4.06 -9.22
CA LEU A 44 -3.98 -4.65 -9.51
C LEU A 44 -3.86 -5.93 -10.34
N PHE A 45 -3.05 -5.89 -11.40
CA PHE A 45 -2.82 -7.06 -12.23
C PHE A 45 -2.24 -8.24 -11.43
N ILE A 46 -1.25 -7.98 -10.56
CA ILE A 46 -0.67 -8.99 -9.66
C ILE A 46 -1.77 -9.55 -8.73
N GLY A 47 -2.61 -8.70 -8.15
CA GLY A 47 -3.72 -9.13 -7.29
C GLY A 47 -4.69 -10.07 -8.02
N TYR A 48 -5.13 -9.70 -9.23
CA TYR A 48 -6.02 -10.54 -10.05
C TYR A 48 -5.36 -11.85 -10.48
N ALA A 49 -4.12 -11.80 -10.95
CA ALA A 49 -3.37 -12.97 -11.34
C ALA A 49 -3.22 -13.95 -10.17
N GLN A 50 -2.90 -13.44 -8.97
CA GLN A 50 -2.78 -14.26 -7.78
C GLN A 50 -4.13 -14.89 -7.39
N MET A 51 -5.23 -14.13 -7.40
CA MET A 51 -6.56 -14.70 -7.13
C MET A 51 -6.91 -15.81 -8.11
N PHE A 52 -6.64 -15.61 -9.40
CA PHE A 52 -6.94 -16.59 -10.43
C PHE A 52 -6.14 -17.90 -10.25
N ILE A 53 -4.83 -17.78 -10.06
CA ILE A 53 -3.94 -18.94 -9.85
C ILE A 53 -4.33 -19.70 -8.58
N THR A 54 -4.57 -18.98 -7.48
CA THR A 54 -4.92 -19.60 -6.19
C THR A 54 -6.31 -20.22 -6.20
N PHE A 55 -7.27 -19.63 -6.93
CA PHE A 55 -8.59 -20.21 -7.12
C PHE A 55 -8.54 -21.53 -7.90
N ILE A 56 -7.78 -21.60 -8.99
CA ILE A 56 -7.58 -22.85 -9.74
C ILE A 56 -6.91 -23.91 -8.86
N ALA A 57 -5.87 -23.53 -8.11
CA ALA A 57 -5.20 -24.43 -7.18
C ALA A 57 -6.15 -24.94 -6.07
N ALA A 58 -7.03 -24.08 -5.56
CA ALA A 58 -8.03 -24.47 -4.56
C ALA A 58 -9.04 -25.49 -5.12
N ILE A 59 -9.54 -25.28 -6.35
CA ILE A 59 -10.44 -26.24 -7.01
C ILE A 59 -9.73 -27.58 -7.20
N PHE A 60 -8.47 -27.56 -7.66
CA PHE A 60 -7.67 -28.76 -7.83
C PHE A 60 -7.54 -29.54 -6.51
N VAL A 61 -7.14 -28.88 -5.41
CA VAL A 61 -7.02 -29.55 -4.11
C VAL A 61 -8.38 -29.99 -3.56
N ALA A 62 -9.45 -29.22 -3.77
CA ALA A 62 -10.80 -29.58 -3.32
C ALA A 62 -11.30 -30.84 -4.04
N TYR A 63 -11.02 -30.97 -5.34
CA TYR A 63 -11.34 -32.17 -6.11
C TYR A 63 -10.66 -33.41 -5.53
N TYR A 64 -9.35 -33.35 -5.24
CA TYR A 64 -8.64 -34.46 -4.62
C TYR A 64 -9.07 -34.73 -3.18
N TYR A 65 -9.44 -33.70 -2.41
CA TYR A 65 -10.00 -33.87 -1.08
C TYR A 65 -11.32 -34.65 -1.11
N LEU A 66 -12.21 -34.34 -2.06
CA LEU A 66 -13.45 -35.09 -2.26
C LEU A 66 -13.18 -36.54 -2.68
N GLN A 67 -12.21 -36.78 -3.56
CA GLN A 67 -11.80 -38.14 -3.91
C GLN A 67 -11.26 -38.93 -2.71
N ALA A 68 -10.47 -38.27 -1.85
CA ALA A 68 -9.89 -38.88 -0.65
C ALA A 68 -10.96 -39.30 0.38
N ILE A 69 -12.04 -38.51 0.51
CA ILE A 69 -13.18 -38.86 1.37
C ILE A 69 -14.00 -40.00 0.77
N ASN A 70 -14.18 -40.00 -0.55
CA ASN A 70 -14.97 -41.02 -1.25
C ASN A 70 -14.28 -42.39 -1.36
N GLY A 71 -13.07 -42.54 -0.82
CA GLY A 71 -12.34 -43.81 -0.79
C GLY A 71 -11.84 -44.27 -2.16
N ASN A 72 -11.75 -43.37 -3.16
CA ASN A 72 -11.24 -43.71 -4.47
C ASN A 72 -9.70 -43.80 -4.45
N ASN A 73 -9.14 -44.84 -5.07
CA ASN A 73 -7.80 -45.41 -4.84
C ASN A 73 -6.59 -44.44 -4.82
N GLN A 74 -5.60 -44.85 -4.02
CA GLN A 74 -4.48 -44.07 -3.44
C GLN A 74 -3.23 -43.87 -4.33
N ASP A 75 -3.33 -44.01 -5.65
CA ASP A 75 -2.14 -44.06 -6.52
C ASP A 75 -1.62 -42.69 -6.98
N TYR A 76 -2.32 -41.61 -6.66
CA TYR A 76 -1.86 -40.25 -6.94
C TYR A 76 -0.98 -39.73 -5.80
N TRP A 77 0.03 -38.92 -6.11
CA TRP A 77 0.91 -38.31 -5.10
C TRP A 77 0.12 -37.50 -4.04
N VAL A 78 -1.03 -36.94 -4.43
CA VAL A 78 -1.95 -36.23 -3.53
C VAL A 78 -2.69 -37.17 -2.58
N GLY A 79 -3.02 -38.39 -3.02
CA GLY A 79 -3.65 -39.42 -2.18
C GLY A 79 -2.71 -39.98 -1.10
N LYS A 80 -1.39 -39.85 -1.30
CA LYS A 80 -0.37 -40.14 -0.27
C LYS A 80 -0.30 -39.09 0.84
N LEU A 81 -0.84 -37.89 0.60
CA LEU A 81 -0.96 -36.87 1.64
C LEU A 81 -2.16 -37.22 2.51
N ASN A 82 -1.94 -37.32 3.83
CA ASN A 82 -3.02 -37.53 4.80
C ASN A 82 -4.12 -36.48 4.59
N SER A 83 -5.39 -36.87 4.72
CA SER A 83 -6.56 -35.98 4.55
C SER A 83 -6.45 -34.70 5.38
N ARG A 84 -5.77 -34.77 6.54
CA ARG A 84 -5.44 -33.61 7.39
C ARG A 84 -4.63 -32.53 6.66
N TYR A 85 -3.63 -32.91 5.87
CA TYR A 85 -2.79 -31.96 5.12
C TYR A 85 -3.57 -31.31 3.97
N LEU A 86 -4.49 -32.04 3.32
CA LEU A 86 -5.35 -31.50 2.28
C LEU A 86 -6.27 -30.40 2.83
N THR A 87 -6.85 -30.61 4.01
CA THR A 87 -7.64 -29.58 4.70
C THR A 87 -6.80 -28.35 5.04
N SER A 88 -5.57 -28.53 5.52
CA SER A 88 -4.64 -27.41 5.77
C SER A 88 -4.30 -26.64 4.48
N PHE A 89 -4.10 -27.33 3.36
CA PHE A 89 -3.87 -26.67 2.06
C PHE A 89 -5.09 -25.85 1.62
N LEU A 90 -6.30 -26.38 1.75
CA LEU A 90 -7.53 -25.65 1.43
C LEU A 90 -7.65 -24.38 2.27
N LEU A 91 -7.40 -24.47 3.57
CA LEU A 91 -7.40 -23.30 4.46
C LEU A 91 -6.33 -22.28 4.05
N ALA A 92 -5.13 -22.73 3.69
CA ALA A 92 -4.06 -21.86 3.21
C ALA A 92 -4.43 -21.13 1.91
N PHE A 93 -5.06 -21.82 0.95
CA PHE A 93 -5.53 -21.18 -0.28
C PHE A 93 -6.68 -20.19 -0.03
N LEU A 94 -7.60 -20.51 0.88
CA LEU A 94 -8.66 -19.57 1.29
C LEU A 94 -8.08 -18.30 1.92
N LEU A 95 -7.12 -18.45 2.83
CA LEU A 95 -6.41 -17.32 3.42
C LEU A 95 -5.70 -16.49 2.34
N GLN A 96 -5.06 -17.15 1.37
CA GLN A 96 -4.37 -16.46 0.28
C GLN A 96 -5.32 -15.69 -0.65
N ILE A 97 -6.52 -16.22 -0.91
CA ILE A 97 -7.57 -15.53 -1.65
C ILE A 97 -8.05 -14.31 -0.86
N LEU A 98 -8.29 -14.44 0.45
CA LEU A 98 -8.68 -13.31 1.31
C LEU A 98 -7.62 -12.19 1.30
N LEU A 99 -6.34 -12.53 1.40
CA LEU A 99 -5.25 -11.55 1.32
C LEU A 99 -5.20 -10.86 -0.05
N ALA A 100 -5.41 -11.60 -1.13
CA ALA A 100 -5.45 -11.02 -2.48
C ALA A 100 -6.70 -10.14 -2.69
N LEU A 101 -7.85 -10.50 -2.10
CA LEU A 101 -9.05 -9.66 -2.09
C LEU A 101 -8.82 -8.37 -1.31
N MET A 102 -8.20 -8.44 -0.11
CA MET A 102 -7.83 -7.25 0.66
C MET A 102 -6.87 -6.36 -0.12
N LEU A 103 -5.89 -6.93 -0.83
CA LEU A 103 -4.98 -6.19 -1.71
C LEU A 103 -5.75 -5.44 -2.81
N VAL A 104 -6.60 -6.14 -3.58
CA VAL A 104 -7.38 -5.53 -4.67
C VAL A 104 -8.35 -4.48 -4.14
N HIS A 105 -9.04 -4.78 -3.04
CA HIS A 105 -9.94 -3.85 -2.38
C HIS A 105 -9.19 -2.60 -1.91
N GLY A 106 -8.04 -2.75 -1.24
CA GLY A 106 -7.20 -1.65 -0.77
C GLY A 106 -6.69 -0.75 -1.88
N ILE A 107 -6.33 -1.32 -3.04
CA ILE A 107 -5.91 -0.53 -4.19
C ILE A 107 -7.09 0.24 -4.80
N ARG A 108 -8.29 -0.37 -4.83
CA ARG A 108 -9.51 0.27 -5.34
C ARG A 108 -10.03 1.38 -4.43
N THR A 109 -9.99 1.16 -3.12
CA THR A 109 -10.43 2.15 -2.10
C THR A 109 -9.34 3.15 -1.72
N GLU A 110 -8.15 3.05 -2.34
CA GLU A 110 -6.98 3.89 -2.08
C GLU A 110 -6.51 3.86 -0.61
N GLN A 111 -6.75 2.75 0.08
CA GLN A 111 -6.37 2.56 1.48
C GLN A 111 -5.10 1.69 1.58
N ALA A 112 -3.98 2.34 1.87
CA ALA A 112 -2.66 1.70 1.98
C ALA A 112 -2.60 0.60 3.07
N SER A 113 -3.40 0.71 4.14
CA SER A 113 -3.42 -0.23 5.27
C SER A 113 -3.78 -1.66 4.84
N PHE A 114 -4.66 -1.84 3.85
CA PHE A 114 -5.07 -3.16 3.38
C PHE A 114 -3.99 -3.90 2.57
N LEU A 115 -2.94 -3.20 2.13
CA LEU A 115 -1.81 -3.83 1.41
C LEU A 115 -0.83 -4.50 2.39
N LEU A 116 -0.82 -4.06 3.65
CA LEU A 116 0.17 -4.46 4.64
C LEU A 116 0.11 -5.96 5.03
N PRO A 117 -1.07 -6.57 5.25
CA PRO A 117 -1.17 -8.01 5.52
C PRO A 117 -0.58 -8.87 4.40
N PHE A 118 -0.80 -8.47 3.15
CA PHE A 118 -0.21 -9.15 2.00
C PHE A 118 1.32 -9.04 1.99
N ILE A 119 1.86 -7.84 2.25
CA ILE A 119 3.31 -7.60 2.28
C ILE A 119 3.98 -8.47 3.36
N ILE A 120 3.39 -8.54 4.56
CA ILE A 120 3.89 -9.38 5.66
C ILE A 120 3.84 -10.86 5.28
N PHE A 121 2.72 -11.32 4.72
CA PHE A 121 2.60 -12.72 4.31
C PHE A 121 3.65 -13.08 3.24
N ALA A 122 3.83 -12.21 2.24
CA ALA A 122 4.79 -12.41 1.18
C ALA A 122 6.25 -12.33 1.67
N SER A 123 6.56 -11.52 2.69
CA SER A 123 7.91 -11.48 3.26
C SER A 123 8.25 -12.76 4.02
N ILE A 124 7.28 -13.35 4.73
CA ILE A 124 7.43 -14.67 5.36
C ILE A 124 7.66 -15.74 4.28
N ALA A 125 6.90 -15.71 3.19
CA ALA A 125 7.07 -16.64 2.08
C ALA A 125 8.47 -16.54 1.44
N ILE A 126 9.00 -15.32 1.27
CA ILE A 126 10.38 -15.09 0.79
C ILE A 126 11.39 -15.70 1.76
N PHE A 127 11.22 -15.50 3.07
CA PHE A 127 12.11 -16.07 4.08
C PHE A 127 12.13 -17.61 4.02
N ILE A 128 10.96 -18.24 3.93
CA ILE A 128 10.84 -19.70 3.76
C ILE A 128 11.53 -20.14 2.46
N GLY A 129 11.33 -19.42 1.35
CA GLY A 129 11.97 -19.71 0.07
C GLY A 129 13.50 -19.65 0.14
N ILE A 130 14.07 -18.68 0.86
CA ILE A 130 15.53 -18.59 1.07
C ILE A 130 16.04 -19.80 1.87
N VAL A 131 15.32 -20.21 2.92
CA VAL A 131 15.68 -21.40 3.71
C VAL A 131 15.64 -22.67 2.85
N GLN A 132 14.64 -22.80 1.98
CA GLN A 132 14.53 -23.93 1.04
C GLN A 132 15.69 -23.96 0.03
N ILE A 133 16.03 -22.80 -0.55
CA ILE A 133 17.18 -22.69 -1.47
C ILE A 133 18.49 -23.07 -0.75
N ALA A 134 18.68 -22.60 0.49
CA ALA A 134 19.85 -22.95 1.28
C ALA A 134 19.92 -24.46 1.53
N HIS A 135 18.80 -25.07 1.93
CA HIS A 135 18.71 -26.52 2.14
C HIS A 135 19.08 -27.31 0.87
N ASP A 136 18.56 -26.91 -0.29
CA ASP A 136 18.85 -27.56 -1.57
C ASP A 136 20.34 -27.46 -1.96
N ILE A 137 21.02 -26.35 -1.61
CA ILE A 137 22.46 -26.17 -1.85
C ILE A 137 23.28 -27.14 -0.99
N PHE A 138 22.93 -27.30 0.28
CA PHE A 138 23.65 -28.22 1.18
C PHE A 138 23.34 -29.69 0.90
N SER A 139 22.16 -30.00 0.35
CA SER A 139 21.73 -31.36 0.01
C SER A 139 22.33 -31.91 -1.31
N TYR A 140 23.15 -31.12 -2.00
CA TYR A 140 23.66 -31.41 -3.35
C TYR A 140 24.77 -32.49 -3.43
N ASP A 141 25.16 -33.11 -2.31
CA ASP A 141 26.34 -34.00 -2.21
C ASP A 141 26.16 -35.42 -2.80
N SER A 142 24.92 -35.80 -3.19
CA SER A 142 24.60 -37.16 -3.66
C SER A 142 24.48 -37.25 -5.19
N ARG A 143 25.46 -37.87 -5.88
CA ARG A 143 25.55 -37.97 -7.37
C ARG A 143 24.33 -38.58 -8.09
N ALA A 144 23.52 -39.42 -7.43
CA ALA A 144 22.30 -39.99 -8.01
C ALA A 144 21.07 -39.04 -7.96
N MET A 145 21.16 -37.95 -7.19
CA MET A 145 20.06 -37.03 -6.88
C MET A 145 20.12 -35.72 -7.71
N GLN A 146 21.13 -35.59 -8.57
CA GLN A 146 21.56 -34.33 -9.19
C GLN A 146 20.52 -33.70 -10.15
N PHE A 147 19.78 -34.49 -10.94
CA PHE A 147 18.76 -33.96 -11.85
C PHE A 147 17.46 -33.52 -11.13
N TYR A 148 17.03 -34.28 -10.11
CA TYR A 148 15.84 -33.93 -9.32
C TYR A 148 16.10 -32.68 -8.46
N ASN A 149 17.29 -32.61 -7.84
CA ASN A 149 17.75 -31.46 -7.07
C ASN A 149 17.87 -30.20 -7.94
N THR A 150 18.30 -30.31 -9.20
CA THR A 150 18.37 -29.14 -10.11
C THR A 150 16.99 -28.56 -10.43
N ARG A 151 15.98 -29.39 -10.68
CA ARG A 151 14.61 -28.90 -10.97
C ARG A 151 13.97 -28.27 -9.73
N GLN A 152 14.14 -28.90 -8.57
CA GLN A 152 13.64 -28.40 -7.30
C GLN A 152 14.28 -27.06 -6.92
N TRP A 153 15.62 -26.98 -7.00
CA TRP A 153 16.36 -25.74 -6.77
C TRP A 153 15.90 -24.60 -7.69
N ASN A 154 15.76 -24.89 -9.00
CA ASN A 154 15.25 -23.90 -9.96
C ASN A 154 13.83 -23.45 -9.59
N ALA A 155 12.94 -24.37 -9.20
CA ALA A 155 11.59 -24.02 -8.79
C ALA A 155 11.57 -23.12 -7.55
N HIS A 156 12.35 -23.43 -6.51
CA HIS A 156 12.47 -22.59 -5.32
C HIS A 156 13.10 -21.23 -5.63
N LEU A 157 14.12 -21.18 -6.50
CA LEU A 157 14.75 -19.94 -6.93
C LEU A 157 13.77 -19.04 -7.70
N PHE A 158 13.15 -19.55 -8.77
CA PHE A 158 12.20 -18.79 -9.57
C PHE A 158 10.98 -18.36 -8.75
N GLY A 159 10.45 -19.25 -7.91
CA GLY A 159 9.33 -18.92 -7.01
C GLY A 159 9.69 -17.78 -6.06
N THR A 160 10.87 -17.84 -5.42
CA THR A 160 11.33 -16.79 -4.50
C THR A 160 11.56 -15.46 -5.22
N LEU A 161 12.16 -15.49 -6.41
CA LEU A 161 12.37 -14.28 -7.22
C LEU A 161 11.05 -13.62 -7.62
N ILE A 162 10.03 -14.40 -7.99
CA ILE A 162 8.69 -13.89 -8.29
C ILE A 162 8.09 -13.23 -7.05
N HIS A 163 8.18 -13.84 -5.86
CA HIS A 163 7.69 -13.24 -4.62
C HIS A 163 8.40 -11.92 -4.29
N VAL A 164 9.73 -11.87 -4.42
CA VAL A 164 10.52 -10.64 -4.22
C VAL A 164 10.05 -9.54 -5.18
N TRP A 165 9.84 -9.88 -6.46
CA TRP A 165 9.34 -8.93 -7.46
C TRP A 165 7.93 -8.42 -7.12
N CYS A 166 7.02 -9.31 -6.74
CA CYS A 166 5.67 -8.94 -6.31
C CYS A 166 5.69 -7.99 -5.10
N VAL A 167 6.49 -8.30 -4.07
CA VAL A 167 6.66 -7.43 -2.90
C VAL A 167 7.23 -6.09 -3.29
N ALA A 168 8.24 -6.03 -4.16
CA ALA A 168 8.82 -4.78 -4.61
C ALA A 168 7.80 -3.87 -5.32
N VAL A 169 6.94 -4.44 -6.17
CA VAL A 169 5.86 -3.69 -6.85
C VAL A 169 4.81 -3.22 -5.86
N ILE A 170 4.32 -4.11 -4.99
CA ILE A 170 3.25 -3.79 -4.03
C ILE A 170 3.75 -2.79 -2.99
N TRP A 171 5.02 -2.87 -2.57
CA TRP A 171 5.65 -1.90 -1.69
C TRP A 171 5.71 -0.50 -2.32
N ARG A 172 6.03 -0.40 -3.61
CA ARG A 172 5.94 0.87 -4.34
C ARG A 172 4.50 1.39 -4.42
N CYS A 173 3.52 0.50 -4.60
CA CYS A 173 2.10 0.87 -4.59
C CYS A 173 1.67 1.37 -3.20
N TYR A 174 2.15 0.72 -2.14
CA TYR A 174 1.91 1.12 -0.75
C TYR A 174 2.47 2.52 -0.48
N ARG A 175 3.72 2.79 -0.88
CA ARG A 175 4.32 4.13 -0.77
C ARG A 175 3.55 5.17 -1.58
N PHE A 176 3.14 4.83 -2.81
CA PHE A 176 2.33 5.72 -3.65
C PHE A 176 1.02 6.13 -2.96
N LEU A 177 0.28 5.15 -2.39
CA LEU A 177 -0.97 5.44 -1.67
C LEU A 177 -0.72 6.25 -0.39
N GLY A 178 0.40 6.01 0.30
CA GLY A 178 0.84 6.81 1.43
C GLY A 178 1.13 8.26 1.06
N ASP A 179 1.97 8.48 0.04
CA ASP A 179 2.31 9.80 -0.48
C ASP A 179 1.05 10.55 -0.94
N LYS A 180 0.14 9.87 -1.66
CA LYS A 180 -1.14 10.43 -2.10
C LYS A 180 -2.00 10.88 -0.92
N LYS A 181 -2.04 10.11 0.17
CA LYS A 181 -2.79 10.48 1.39
C LYS A 181 -2.18 11.71 2.07
N VAL A 182 -0.85 11.76 2.19
CA VAL A 182 -0.14 12.91 2.78
C VAL A 182 -0.33 14.16 1.92
N ALA A 183 -0.19 14.05 0.60
CA ALA A 183 -0.41 15.16 -0.32
C ALA A 183 -1.83 15.74 -0.20
N ARG A 184 -2.86 14.87 -0.10
CA ARG A 184 -4.25 15.29 0.16
C ARG A 184 -4.41 16.00 1.51
N GLN A 185 -3.73 15.52 2.56
CA GLN A 185 -3.77 16.16 3.87
C GLN A 185 -3.15 17.56 3.84
N ILE A 186 -1.99 17.71 3.19
CA ILE A 186 -1.31 19.00 3.01
C ILE A 186 -2.20 19.94 2.19
N SER A 187 -2.76 19.46 1.08
CA SER A 187 -3.68 20.22 0.23
C SER A 187 -4.90 20.70 1.03
N ASN A 188 -5.53 19.84 1.82
CA ASN A 188 -6.65 20.22 2.67
C ASN A 188 -6.25 21.22 3.76
N GLN A 189 -5.06 21.08 4.37
CA GLN A 189 -4.57 22.05 5.36
C GLN A 189 -4.27 23.40 4.72
N LEU A 190 -3.71 23.41 3.51
CA LEU A 190 -3.44 24.65 2.78
C LEU A 190 -4.73 25.33 2.32
N SER A 191 -5.74 24.59 1.87
CA SER A 191 -7.02 25.17 1.48
C SER A 191 -7.79 25.74 2.67
N THR A 192 -7.80 25.06 3.83
CA THR A 192 -8.43 25.60 5.04
C THR A 192 -7.68 26.83 5.57
N THR A 193 -6.35 26.82 5.50
CA THR A 193 -5.52 27.97 5.89
C THR A 193 -5.73 29.13 4.92
N HIS A 194 -5.75 28.88 3.61
CA HIS A 194 -6.04 29.90 2.61
C HIS A 194 -7.41 30.53 2.84
N LEU A 195 -8.47 29.73 3.04
CA LEU A 195 -9.81 30.25 3.35
C LEU A 195 -9.87 31.04 4.67
N ALA A 196 -9.01 30.72 5.65
CA ALA A 196 -8.93 31.48 6.90
C ALA A 196 -8.28 32.86 6.72
N PHE A 197 -7.46 33.05 5.67
CA PHE A 197 -6.74 34.29 5.35
C PHE A 197 -7.20 34.96 4.05
N ASP A 198 -8.24 34.41 3.40
CA ASP A 198 -8.84 34.98 2.20
C ASP A 198 -9.76 36.14 2.62
N TYR A 199 -9.16 37.33 2.72
CA TYR A 199 -9.89 38.58 2.81
C TYR A 199 -10.40 38.89 1.41
N GLY A 200 -11.57 38.38 1.05
CA GLY A 200 -12.23 38.80 -0.19
C GLY A 200 -12.24 40.32 -0.30
N ASP A 201 -12.23 40.86 -1.52
CA ASP A 201 -12.34 42.30 -1.76
C ASP A 201 -13.70 42.80 -1.23
N ILE A 202 -13.77 43.07 0.08
CA ILE A 202 -14.93 43.64 0.75
C ILE A 202 -15.02 45.08 0.25
N PRO A 203 -16.05 45.44 -0.53
CA PRO A 203 -16.18 46.78 -1.04
C PRO A 203 -16.59 47.69 0.13
N TYR A 204 -15.60 48.41 0.65
CA TYR A 204 -15.72 49.44 1.68
C TYR A 204 -16.18 48.96 3.07
N GLY A 205 -15.31 49.21 4.04
CA GLY A 205 -15.65 49.14 5.46
C GLY A 205 -14.92 48.02 6.15
N TYR A 206 -14.03 48.41 7.07
CA TYR A 206 -13.46 47.57 8.12
C TYR A 206 -14.51 46.56 8.65
N VAL A 207 -14.49 45.32 8.16
CA VAL A 207 -14.98 44.22 8.96
C VAL A 207 -13.80 43.80 9.81
N ALA A 208 -13.68 44.43 10.97
CA ALA A 208 -12.75 44.03 12.00
C ALA A 208 -13.09 42.57 12.37
N MET A 209 -12.31 41.62 11.86
CA MET A 209 -12.17 40.38 12.61
C MET A 209 -11.71 40.76 14.02
N PRO A 210 -12.24 40.11 15.07
CA PRO A 210 -11.70 40.28 16.40
C PRO A 210 -10.25 39.80 16.37
N GLN A 211 -9.33 40.75 16.18
CA GLN A 211 -7.91 40.49 16.39
C GLN A 211 -7.77 40.02 17.83
N PRO A 212 -6.99 38.97 18.09
CA PRO A 212 -6.63 38.65 19.46
C PRO A 212 -6.07 39.93 20.10
N PRO A 213 -6.47 40.25 21.35
CA PRO A 213 -6.10 41.50 21.97
C PRO A 213 -4.57 41.71 21.86
N PRO A 214 -4.12 42.93 21.53
CA PRO A 214 -2.71 43.25 21.43
C PRO A 214 -1.94 42.67 22.61
N TYR A 215 -0.72 42.17 22.39
CA TYR A 215 0.12 41.61 23.47
C TYR A 215 0.33 42.62 24.63
N ALA A 216 0.21 43.92 24.34
CA ALA A 216 0.20 45.02 25.31
C ALA A 216 -0.97 44.95 26.31
N ASP A 217 -2.11 44.36 25.94
CA ASP A 217 -3.29 44.23 26.79
C ASP A 217 -3.30 42.93 27.61
N THR A 218 -2.43 41.96 27.27
CA THR A 218 -2.31 40.68 27.98
C THR A 218 -1.10 40.61 28.91
N VAL A 219 -0.08 41.43 28.68
CA VAL A 219 1.08 41.54 29.57
C VAL A 219 0.89 42.69 30.56
N ILE A 220 0.24 42.35 31.68
CA ILE A 220 0.53 42.89 33.01
C ILE A 220 0.72 44.43 33.00
N SER A 221 -0.38 45.16 32.91
CA SER A 221 -0.55 46.42 33.67
C SER A 221 -0.68 46.10 35.18
N GLY A 222 0.20 45.23 35.68
CA GLY A 222 0.42 44.99 37.08
C GLY A 222 1.11 46.23 37.61
N VAL A 223 0.34 47.03 38.33
CA VAL A 223 0.77 47.94 39.38
C VAL A 223 2.21 47.64 39.78
N LYS A 224 3.15 48.51 39.40
CA LYS A 224 4.46 48.58 40.06
C LYS A 224 4.17 48.96 41.51
N GLN A 225 3.91 47.98 42.37
CA GLN A 225 4.02 48.19 43.80
C GLN A 225 5.50 48.51 44.06
N PRO A 226 5.84 49.69 44.61
CA PRO A 226 7.20 49.92 45.05
C PRO A 226 7.50 48.90 46.16
N LEU A 227 8.57 48.12 45.99
CA LEU A 227 9.16 47.37 47.09
C LEU A 227 9.64 48.38 48.14
N THR A 228 8.79 48.70 49.11
CA THR A 228 9.25 49.28 50.38
C THR A 228 9.98 48.18 51.12
N ILE A 229 11.30 48.30 51.12
CA ILE A 229 12.19 47.58 52.03
C ILE A 229 11.98 48.21 53.42
N ALA A 230 11.55 47.40 54.38
CA ALA A 230 11.66 47.65 55.81
C ALA A 230 12.35 46.43 56.44
#